data_AF-A0A0S2F7A8-F1
#
_entry.id   AF-A0A0S2F7A8-F1
#
_cell.length_a   1.000
_cell.length_b   1.000
_cell.length_c   1.000
_cell.angle_alpha   90.00
_cell.angle_beta   90.00
_cell.angle_gamma   90.00
#
_symmetry.space_group_name_H-M   'P 1'
#
loop_
_entity.id
_entity.type
_entity.pdbx_description
1 polymer ?
#
loop_
_entity_poly.entity_id
_entity_poly.type
_entity_poly.pdbx_seq_one_letter_code
_entity_poly.pdbx_strand_id
1 'polypeptide(L)'
;MDFDDLFDQDIIGDGPVAGFLKRADGSPLRYAHIQYGAKRADVNRRSGGLDVSNKWAAKGTASYVSDGGFGGRLHASDVGASSAKATATFSFNANGTTAWKSETNGGQGGGVWTRAQAGEYDILFTQVAANSEGFLQGTLNAWLAMTENRWIALTVSASRGRQATATRTVRAQIRRRQDGRIWLDRTMEFYCTVASDG
;
A
#
# COMPACT_ATOMS: atom_id res chain seq x y z
N MET A 1 2.19 -17.52 32.32
CA MET A 1 1.62 -16.49 31.44
C MET A 1 2.39 -16.57 30.15
N ASP A 2 1.72 -17.04 29.10
CA ASP A 2 2.30 -17.14 27.77
C ASP A 2 2.22 -15.76 27.11
N PHE A 3 3.32 -15.26 26.58
CA PHE A 3 3.35 -13.97 25.91
C PHE A 3 2.68 -14.03 24.53
N ASP A 4 2.56 -15.21 23.93
CA ASP A 4 1.86 -15.43 22.68
C ASP A 4 0.34 -15.23 22.82
N ASP A 5 -0.20 -15.35 24.04
CA ASP A 5 -1.57 -14.99 24.37
C ASP A 5 -1.75 -13.48 24.60
N LEU A 6 -0.66 -12.76 24.88
CA LEU A 6 -0.73 -11.37 25.29
C LEU A 6 -0.41 -10.38 24.17
N PHE A 7 0.45 -10.78 23.24
CA PHE A 7 1.01 -9.94 22.20
C PHE A 7 0.92 -10.64 20.85
N ASP A 8 0.77 -9.85 19.79
CA ASP A 8 0.83 -10.40 18.45
C ASP A 8 2.25 -10.81 18.09
N GLN A 9 2.40 -12.00 17.53
CA GLN A 9 3.70 -12.43 17.03
C GLN A 9 4.14 -11.50 15.90
N ASP A 10 5.43 -11.21 15.88
CA ASP A 10 6.00 -10.38 14.85
C ASP A 10 6.08 -11.15 13.52
N ILE A 11 5.16 -10.84 12.62
CA ILE A 11 5.16 -11.42 11.27
C ILE A 11 6.10 -10.67 10.31
N ILE A 12 6.52 -9.45 10.64
CA ILE A 12 7.41 -8.61 9.81
C ILE A 12 8.88 -8.84 10.18
N GLY A 13 9.18 -9.27 11.40
CA GLY A 13 10.54 -9.53 11.86
C GLY A 13 11.32 -8.25 12.26
N ASP A 14 10.65 -7.10 12.30
CA ASP A 14 11.20 -5.81 12.73
C ASP A 14 10.84 -5.46 14.20
N GLY A 15 9.98 -6.27 14.81
CA GLY A 15 9.53 -6.15 16.17
C GLY A 15 10.68 -6.32 17.17
N PRO A 16 10.59 -5.66 18.34
CA PRO A 16 11.61 -5.76 19.37
C PRO A 16 11.76 -7.20 19.86
N VAL A 17 13.01 -7.65 19.94
CA VAL A 17 13.34 -8.99 20.40
C VAL A 17 12.92 -9.18 21.86
N ALA A 18 12.16 -10.24 22.12
CA ALA A 18 11.86 -10.73 23.45
C ALA A 18 13.04 -11.57 23.95
N GLY A 19 14.17 -10.94 24.27
CA GLY A 19 15.42 -11.66 24.58
C GLY A 19 15.34 -12.63 25.78
N PHE A 20 14.32 -12.49 26.61
CA PHE A 20 14.03 -13.38 27.75
C PHE A 20 13.09 -14.55 27.40
N LEU A 21 12.60 -14.62 26.16
CA LEU A 21 11.73 -15.68 25.65
C LEU A 21 12.39 -16.30 24.42
N LYS A 22 12.55 -17.63 24.45
CA LYS A 22 13.15 -18.39 23.37
C LYS A 22 12.15 -19.40 22.84
N ARG A 23 12.18 -19.64 21.54
CA ARG A 23 11.55 -20.80 20.91
C ARG A 23 12.28 -22.08 21.36
N ALA A 24 11.66 -23.23 21.09
CA ALA A 24 12.24 -24.54 21.37
C ALA A 24 13.58 -24.78 20.64
N ASP A 25 13.80 -24.10 19.51
CA ASP A 25 15.05 -24.13 18.73
C ASP A 25 16.14 -23.17 19.26
N GLY A 26 15.88 -22.46 20.37
CA GLY A 26 16.80 -21.52 21.00
C GLY A 26 16.82 -20.11 20.38
N SER A 27 16.11 -19.88 19.27
CA SER A 27 15.97 -18.56 18.68
C SER A 27 15.10 -17.64 19.56
N PRO A 28 15.40 -16.34 19.64
CA PRO A 28 14.60 -15.44 20.46
C PRO A 28 13.26 -15.13 19.81
N LEU A 29 12.20 -15.07 20.63
CA LEU A 29 10.87 -14.66 20.17
C LEU A 29 10.84 -13.18 19.82
N ARG A 30 9.95 -12.81 18.90
CA ARG A 30 9.68 -11.43 18.49
C ARG A 30 8.18 -11.20 18.49
N TYR A 31 7.78 -10.04 18.98
CA TYR A 31 6.38 -9.58 18.99
C TYR A 31 6.25 -8.30 18.21
N ALA A 32 5.09 -8.13 17.59
CA ALA A 32 4.71 -6.98 16.78
C ALA A 32 5.07 -5.69 17.50
N HIS A 33 5.83 -4.81 16.85
CA HIS A 33 6.15 -3.51 17.44
C HIS A 33 4.87 -2.74 17.81
N ILE A 34 4.87 -2.04 18.94
CA ILE A 34 3.70 -1.30 19.44
C ILE A 34 3.10 -0.33 18.42
N GLN A 35 3.91 0.19 17.51
CA GLN A 35 3.49 1.09 16.42
C GLN A 35 2.45 0.48 15.47
N TYR A 36 2.37 -0.85 15.43
CA TYR A 36 1.45 -1.59 14.58
C TYR A 36 0.12 -1.87 15.26
N GLY A 37 -0.02 -1.68 16.58
CA GLY A 37 -1.27 -1.98 17.26
C GLY A 37 -1.53 -1.13 18.48
N ALA A 38 -2.37 -1.64 19.36
CA ALA A 38 -2.72 -0.95 20.59
C ALA A 38 -1.85 -1.44 21.75
N LYS A 39 -1.60 -0.54 22.69
CA LYS A 39 -1.02 -0.91 23.99
C LYS A 39 -2.07 -1.65 24.82
N ARG A 40 -1.65 -2.70 25.53
CA ARG A 40 -2.43 -3.32 26.61
C ARG A 40 -2.03 -2.79 27.98
N ALA A 41 -2.82 -3.13 29.01
CA ALA A 41 -2.41 -2.96 30.40
C ALA A 41 -1.03 -3.60 30.64
N ASP A 42 -0.23 -2.95 31.49
CA ASP A 42 1.11 -3.40 31.84
C ASP A 42 1.08 -4.83 32.39
N VAL A 43 2.02 -5.65 31.94
CA VAL A 43 2.09 -7.07 32.31
C VAL A 43 3.12 -7.34 33.40
N ASN A 44 3.64 -6.28 34.01
CA ASN A 44 4.67 -6.27 35.04
C ASN A 44 5.96 -7.00 34.60
N ARG A 45 6.32 -6.86 33.32
CA ARG A 45 7.53 -7.44 32.75
C ARG A 45 8.30 -6.34 32.07
N ARG A 46 9.50 -6.06 32.57
CA ARG A 46 10.30 -4.91 32.15
C ARG A 46 11.48 -5.30 31.27
N SER A 47 11.79 -4.43 30.33
CA SER A 47 12.98 -4.53 29.48
C SER A 47 13.50 -3.11 29.25
N GLY A 48 14.73 -2.81 29.70
CA GLY A 48 15.27 -1.45 29.65
C GLY A 48 14.46 -0.44 30.47
N GLY A 49 13.99 -0.84 31.66
CA GLY A 49 13.27 0.03 32.60
C GLY A 49 11.76 0.21 32.34
N LEU A 50 11.28 -0.08 31.13
CA LEU A 50 9.87 0.04 30.74
C LEU A 50 9.17 -1.32 30.67
N ASP A 51 7.87 -1.35 30.93
CA ASP A 51 7.05 -2.55 30.69
C ASP A 51 7.02 -2.88 29.20
N VAL A 52 7.14 -4.17 28.88
CA VAL A 52 7.10 -4.70 27.52
C VAL A 52 5.78 -4.42 26.80
N SER A 53 4.70 -4.11 27.52
CA SER A 53 3.45 -3.56 26.94
C SER A 53 3.66 -2.26 26.16
N ASN A 54 4.72 -1.50 26.45
CA ASN A 54 5.08 -0.27 25.72
C ASN A 54 5.95 -0.56 24.49
N LYS A 55 6.34 -1.82 24.27
CA LYS A 55 7.18 -2.24 23.15
C LYS A 55 6.40 -3.06 22.13
N TRP A 56 5.41 -3.83 22.59
CA TRP A 56 4.71 -4.82 21.79
C TRP A 56 3.22 -4.54 21.69
N ALA A 57 2.66 -4.71 20.49
CA ALA A 57 1.24 -4.59 20.25
C ALA A 57 0.48 -5.73 20.95
N ALA A 58 -0.62 -5.37 21.60
CA ALA A 58 -1.51 -6.31 22.27
C ALA A 58 -2.06 -7.34 21.28
N LYS A 59 -2.34 -8.55 21.77
CA LYS A 59 -2.91 -9.64 20.97
C LYS A 59 -4.16 -9.20 20.20
N GLY A 60 -4.19 -9.50 18.90
CA GLY A 60 -5.29 -9.19 18.00
C GLY A 60 -5.39 -7.71 17.62
N THR A 61 -4.38 -6.88 17.91
CA THR A 61 -4.42 -5.44 17.64
C THR A 61 -3.39 -4.98 16.62
N ALA A 62 -2.38 -5.79 16.33
CA ALA A 62 -1.39 -5.47 15.31
C ALA A 62 -2.06 -5.45 13.93
N SER A 63 -2.21 -4.25 13.38
CA SER A 63 -2.56 -4.01 12.00
C SER A 63 -1.35 -3.50 11.25
N TYR A 64 -0.95 -4.30 10.27
CA TYR A 64 0.22 -4.04 9.44
C TYR A 64 -0.13 -3.33 8.12
N VAL A 65 -1.42 -3.08 7.87
CA VAL A 65 -1.96 -2.42 6.68
C VAL A 65 -3.20 -1.64 7.12
N SER A 66 -3.33 -0.34 6.80
CA SER A 66 -4.68 0.20 6.70
C SER A 66 -5.20 -0.09 5.30
N ASP A 67 -6.25 -0.90 5.18
CA ASP A 67 -6.95 -1.12 3.89
C ASP A 67 -7.41 0.22 3.25
N GLY A 68 -7.41 1.32 4.01
CA GLY A 68 -7.73 2.67 3.56
C GLY A 68 -6.76 3.31 2.56
N GLY A 69 -5.70 2.63 2.13
CA GLY A 69 -4.77 3.13 1.11
C GLY A 69 -5.04 2.68 -0.33
N PHE A 70 -5.92 1.70 -0.55
CA PHE A 70 -6.15 1.12 -1.87
C PHE A 70 -7.51 1.53 -2.40
N GLY A 71 -7.54 2.49 -3.32
CA GLY A 71 -8.72 2.74 -4.14
C GLY A 71 -8.98 1.52 -5.01
N GLY A 72 -9.99 0.71 -4.69
CA GLY A 72 -10.37 -0.45 -5.51
C GLY A 72 -10.72 -0.05 -6.94
N ARG A 73 -11.26 1.16 -7.11
CA ARG A 73 -11.48 1.81 -8.41
C ARG A 73 -11.14 3.29 -8.34
N LEU A 74 -10.45 3.78 -9.36
CA LEU A 74 -10.07 5.17 -9.58
C LEU A 74 -10.81 5.68 -10.81
N HIS A 75 -11.52 6.80 -10.67
CA HIS A 75 -12.32 7.38 -11.74
C HIS A 75 -11.91 8.83 -12.01
N ALA A 76 -11.51 9.10 -13.25
CA ALA A 76 -11.29 10.44 -13.77
C ALA A 76 -12.22 10.70 -14.96
N SER A 77 -12.77 11.91 -15.04
CA SER A 77 -13.59 12.30 -16.20
C SER A 77 -13.37 13.76 -16.56
N ASP A 78 -13.47 14.07 -17.85
CA ASP A 78 -13.39 15.43 -18.37
C ASP A 78 -14.36 15.65 -19.53
N VAL A 79 -14.90 16.87 -19.62
CA VAL A 79 -15.77 17.34 -20.70
C VAL A 79 -15.24 18.69 -21.16
N GLY A 80 -14.89 18.83 -22.44
CA GLY A 80 -14.19 19.99 -22.95
C GLY A 80 -14.54 20.38 -24.38
N ALA A 81 -14.78 21.68 -24.62
CA ALA A 81 -15.33 22.19 -25.88
C ALA A 81 -14.53 21.83 -27.15
N SER A 82 -13.20 21.84 -27.11
CA SER A 82 -12.33 21.56 -28.27
C SER A 82 -11.45 20.32 -28.11
N SER A 83 -11.16 19.96 -26.86
CA SER A 83 -10.46 18.74 -26.45
C SER A 83 -10.78 18.45 -25.00
N ALA A 84 -10.76 17.18 -24.61
CA ALA A 84 -10.91 16.75 -23.23
C ALA A 84 -9.82 15.73 -22.87
N LYS A 85 -9.35 15.77 -21.62
CA LYS A 85 -8.31 14.88 -21.08
C LYS A 85 -8.62 14.51 -19.62
N ALA A 86 -8.64 13.21 -19.35
CA ALA A 86 -8.78 12.67 -18.00
C ALA A 86 -7.59 11.78 -17.64
N THR A 87 -7.04 11.99 -16.43
CA THR A 87 -5.91 11.21 -15.89
C THR A 87 -6.27 10.67 -14.52
N ALA A 88 -6.18 9.36 -14.32
CA ALA A 88 -6.27 8.73 -13.00
C ALA A 88 -4.90 8.18 -12.60
N THR A 89 -4.36 8.64 -11.47
CA THR A 89 -3.02 8.29 -10.98
C THR A 89 -3.10 7.65 -9.60
N PHE A 90 -2.34 6.59 -9.39
CA PHE A 90 -2.08 6.00 -8.08
C PHE A 90 -0.58 5.98 -7.82
N SER A 91 -0.17 6.33 -6.60
CA SER A 91 1.22 6.26 -6.16
C SER A 91 1.37 5.54 -4.83
N PHE A 92 2.45 4.78 -4.74
CA PHE A 92 3.07 4.35 -3.51
C PHE A 92 4.27 5.25 -3.24
N ASN A 93 4.26 5.90 -2.09
CA ASN A 93 5.30 6.84 -1.72
C ASN A 93 6.36 6.14 -0.87
N ALA A 94 7.60 6.61 -0.97
CA ALA A 94 8.74 6.07 -0.20
C ALA A 94 8.64 6.29 1.32
N ASN A 95 7.65 7.07 1.79
CA ASN A 95 7.35 7.25 3.20
C ASN A 95 6.29 6.27 3.72
N GLY A 96 5.92 5.26 2.93
CA GLY A 96 4.94 4.24 3.33
C GLY A 96 3.48 4.66 3.15
N THR A 97 3.20 5.82 2.55
CA THR A 97 1.84 6.24 2.20
C THR A 97 1.47 5.89 0.76
N THR A 98 0.18 5.81 0.50
CA THR A 98 -0.41 5.77 -0.84
C THR A 98 -1.08 7.10 -1.10
N ALA A 99 -1.11 7.52 -2.36
CA ALA A 99 -1.92 8.64 -2.79
C ALA A 99 -2.58 8.29 -4.12
N TRP A 100 -3.77 8.84 -4.32
CA TRP A 100 -4.43 8.79 -5.60
C TRP A 100 -5.04 10.13 -5.96
N LYS A 101 -4.99 10.43 -7.25
CA LYS A 101 -5.49 11.67 -7.82
C LYS A 101 -6.16 11.35 -9.15
N SER A 102 -7.35 11.88 -9.33
CA SER A 102 -8.05 11.85 -10.61
C SER A 102 -8.22 13.29 -11.08
N GLU A 103 -7.58 13.66 -12.19
CA GLU A 103 -7.59 15.02 -12.72
C GLU A 103 -8.95 15.37 -13.33
N THR A 104 -9.24 16.67 -13.33
CA THR A 104 -10.37 17.35 -13.96
C THR A 104 -11.73 17.27 -13.28
N ASN A 105 -12.20 16.09 -12.85
CA ASN A 105 -13.46 15.97 -12.06
C ASN A 105 -13.48 14.75 -11.12
N GLY A 106 -12.31 14.25 -10.71
CA GLY A 106 -12.24 13.04 -9.88
C GLY A 106 -11.83 13.31 -8.43
N GLY A 107 -11.96 12.27 -7.61
CA GLY A 107 -11.56 12.30 -6.21
C GLY A 107 -10.05 12.22 -6.03
N GLN A 108 -9.57 12.83 -4.95
CA GLN A 108 -8.22 12.62 -4.42
C GLN A 108 -8.31 11.95 -3.06
N GLY A 109 -7.30 11.18 -2.70
CA GLY A 109 -7.21 10.55 -1.40
C GLY A 109 -5.87 9.86 -1.18
N GLY A 110 -5.76 9.16 -0.07
CA GLY A 110 -4.55 8.46 0.30
C GLY A 110 -4.76 7.61 1.54
N GLY A 111 -3.75 6.81 1.85
CA GLY A 111 -3.70 6.03 3.06
C GLY A 111 -2.29 5.59 3.38
N VAL A 112 -2.16 4.60 4.25
CA VAL A 112 -0.85 4.07 4.68
C VAL A 112 -0.78 2.62 4.26
N TRP A 113 0.17 2.28 3.39
CA TRP A 113 0.43 0.88 3.10
C TRP A 113 1.39 0.32 4.14
N THR A 114 2.49 1.00 4.47
CA THR A 114 3.40 0.55 5.52
C THR A 114 3.73 1.67 6.51
N ARG A 115 3.89 1.31 7.78
CA ARG A 115 4.49 2.17 8.81
C ARG A 115 5.98 1.88 9.02
N ALA A 116 6.51 0.86 8.35
CA ALA A 116 7.93 0.50 8.36
C ALA A 116 8.72 1.36 7.34
N GLN A 117 10.04 1.17 7.31
CA GLN A 117 10.86 1.78 6.26
C GLN A 117 10.51 1.19 4.89
N ALA A 118 9.84 1.96 4.03
CA ALA A 118 9.45 1.51 2.69
C ALA A 118 10.65 1.02 1.86
N GLY A 119 11.84 1.57 2.10
CA GLY A 119 13.08 1.20 1.40
C GLY A 119 13.45 -0.28 1.50
N GLU A 120 12.91 -1.03 2.45
CA GLU A 120 13.09 -2.49 2.59
C GLU A 120 12.24 -3.33 1.62
N TYR A 121 11.37 -2.69 0.84
CA TYR A 121 10.41 -3.36 -0.03
C TYR A 121 10.68 -3.07 -1.51
N ASP A 122 10.22 -3.97 -2.36
CA ASP A 122 10.09 -3.74 -3.80
C ASP A 122 8.62 -3.81 -4.20
N ILE A 123 8.24 -3.07 -5.24
CA ILE A 123 6.90 -3.11 -5.84
C ILE A 123 6.95 -3.60 -7.29
N LEU A 124 5.92 -4.31 -7.71
CA LEU A 124 5.68 -4.73 -9.07
C LEU A 124 4.27 -4.31 -9.47
N PHE A 125 4.16 -3.62 -10.61
CA PHE A 125 2.88 -3.38 -11.27
C PHE A 125 2.73 -4.32 -12.46
N THR A 126 1.59 -4.98 -12.56
CA THR A 126 1.24 -5.83 -13.70
C THR A 126 -0.13 -5.43 -14.21
N GLN A 127 -0.22 -5.06 -15.48
CA GLN A 127 -1.52 -4.88 -16.13
C GLN A 127 -2.14 -6.27 -16.34
N VAL A 128 -3.30 -6.50 -15.73
CA VAL A 128 -4.01 -7.79 -15.81
C VAL A 128 -5.20 -7.75 -16.77
N ALA A 129 -5.78 -6.58 -17.03
CA ALA A 129 -6.81 -6.39 -18.05
C ALA A 129 -6.77 -4.98 -18.63
N ALA A 130 -7.22 -4.85 -19.87
CA ALA A 130 -7.37 -3.57 -20.56
C ALA A 130 -8.58 -3.60 -21.49
N ASN A 131 -9.35 -2.51 -21.51
CA ASN A 131 -10.36 -2.25 -22.53
C ASN A 131 -10.12 -0.86 -23.16
N SER A 132 -10.34 -0.78 -24.48
CA SER A 132 -10.37 0.47 -25.28
C SER A 132 -9.21 1.47 -25.04
N GLU A 133 -9.41 2.70 -25.53
CA GLU A 133 -8.44 3.78 -25.77
C GLU A 133 -7.60 4.18 -24.54
N GLY A 134 -6.66 5.10 -24.71
CA GLY A 134 -5.85 5.64 -23.61
C GLY A 134 -4.53 4.90 -23.34
N PHE A 135 -3.67 5.57 -22.58
CA PHE A 135 -2.29 5.21 -22.34
C PHE A 135 -2.04 5.00 -20.84
N LEU A 136 -1.52 3.82 -20.49
CA LEU A 136 -1.10 3.49 -19.14
C LEU A 136 0.38 3.85 -19.00
N GLN A 137 0.68 4.75 -18.08
CA GLN A 137 2.02 5.27 -17.78
C GLN A 137 2.54 4.69 -16.48
N GLY A 138 3.83 4.38 -16.45
CA GLY A 138 4.51 3.77 -15.30
C GLY A 138 5.36 2.59 -15.74
N THR A 139 6.18 2.07 -14.84
CA THR A 139 7.01 0.90 -15.11
C THR A 139 6.25 -0.36 -14.72
N LEU A 140 5.96 -1.19 -15.72
CA LEU A 140 5.25 -2.47 -15.58
C LEU A 140 6.21 -3.65 -15.63
N ASN A 141 5.81 -4.77 -15.04
CA ASN A 141 6.47 -6.08 -15.16
C ASN A 141 7.94 -6.11 -14.71
N ALA A 142 8.32 -5.19 -13.82
CA ALA A 142 9.62 -5.14 -13.17
C ALA A 142 9.46 -4.85 -11.68
N TRP A 143 10.25 -5.53 -10.85
CA TRP A 143 10.37 -5.20 -9.43
C TRP A 143 11.20 -3.93 -9.26
N LEU A 144 10.62 -2.94 -8.56
CA LEU A 144 11.21 -1.63 -8.34
C LEU A 144 11.42 -1.41 -6.85
N ALA A 145 12.61 -0.97 -6.47
CA ALA A 145 12.89 -0.61 -5.08
C ALA A 145 11.99 0.55 -4.61
N MET A 146 11.40 0.42 -3.42
CA MET A 146 10.57 1.46 -2.78
C MET A 146 11.42 2.54 -2.06
N THR A 147 12.51 2.97 -2.69
CA THR A 147 13.40 4.06 -2.21
C THR A 147 12.96 5.44 -2.71
N GLU A 148 12.02 5.48 -3.65
CA GLU A 148 11.41 6.67 -4.22
C GLU A 148 9.92 6.40 -4.51
N ASN A 149 9.19 7.43 -4.91
CA ASN A 149 7.77 7.26 -5.23
C ASN A 149 7.59 6.41 -6.49
N ARG A 150 6.71 5.41 -6.41
CA ARG A 150 6.34 4.52 -7.51
C ARG A 150 4.90 4.75 -7.86
N TRP A 151 4.61 4.94 -9.13
CA TRP A 151 3.27 5.34 -9.55
C TRP A 151 2.89 4.70 -10.88
N ILE A 152 1.58 4.70 -11.12
CA ILE A 152 0.97 4.29 -12.37
C ILE A 152 -0.20 5.23 -12.66
N ALA A 153 -0.39 5.60 -13.93
CA ALA A 153 -1.46 6.50 -14.33
C ALA A 153 -2.11 6.07 -15.64
N LEU A 154 -3.43 6.12 -15.70
CA LEU A 154 -4.19 5.96 -16.93
C LEU A 154 -4.60 7.34 -17.46
N THR A 155 -4.19 7.66 -18.68
CA THR A 155 -4.60 8.89 -19.37
C THR A 155 -5.45 8.56 -20.59
N VAL A 156 -6.54 9.28 -20.78
CA VAL A 156 -7.34 9.25 -22.01
C VAL A 156 -7.60 10.68 -22.48
N SER A 157 -7.64 10.87 -23.79
CA SER A 157 -7.88 12.17 -24.41
C SER A 157 -8.80 12.01 -25.62
N ALA A 158 -9.65 13.00 -25.85
CA ALA A 158 -10.50 13.09 -27.04
C ALA A 158 -10.31 14.44 -27.74
N SER A 159 -10.29 14.41 -29.07
CA SER A 159 -10.36 15.60 -29.92
C SER A 159 -11.82 16.03 -30.12
N ARG A 160 -12.02 17.23 -30.66
CA ARG A 160 -13.34 17.81 -30.94
C ARG A 160 -14.34 16.83 -31.54
N GLY A 161 -15.55 16.78 -30.96
CA GLY A 161 -16.66 15.96 -31.41
C GLY A 161 -16.51 14.46 -31.16
N ARG A 162 -15.52 14.04 -30.34
CA ARG A 162 -15.29 12.64 -29.99
C ARG A 162 -15.50 12.38 -28.50
N GLN A 163 -15.78 11.12 -28.20
CA GLN A 163 -15.78 10.58 -26.85
C GLN A 163 -14.79 9.42 -26.79
N ALA A 164 -14.13 9.29 -25.66
CA ALA A 164 -13.17 8.21 -25.42
C ALA A 164 -13.34 7.67 -24.01
N THR A 165 -13.16 6.37 -23.85
CA THR A 165 -13.22 5.68 -22.57
C THR A 165 -12.11 4.65 -22.49
N ALA A 166 -11.48 4.56 -21.32
CA ALA A 166 -10.36 3.68 -21.03
C ALA A 166 -10.56 3.01 -19.68
N THR A 167 -10.39 1.69 -19.61
CA THR A 167 -10.26 0.96 -18.34
C THR A 167 -8.99 0.13 -18.34
N ARG A 168 -8.25 0.17 -17.23
CA ARG A 168 -7.09 -0.70 -16.99
C ARG A 168 -7.24 -1.31 -15.61
N THR A 169 -7.05 -2.62 -15.53
CA THR A 169 -6.94 -3.31 -14.25
C THR A 169 -5.47 -3.62 -14.02
N VAL A 170 -4.93 -3.12 -12.91
CA VAL A 170 -3.53 -3.24 -12.54
C VAL A 170 -3.43 -3.97 -11.21
N ARG A 171 -2.66 -5.06 -11.19
CA ARG A 171 -2.22 -5.72 -9.97
C ARG A 171 -0.96 -5.03 -9.46
N ALA A 172 -0.97 -4.63 -8.20
CA ALA A 172 0.20 -4.15 -7.47
C ALA A 172 0.59 -5.21 -6.43
N GLN A 173 1.84 -5.67 -6.52
CA GLN A 173 2.43 -6.57 -5.54
C GLN A 173 3.59 -5.86 -4.85
N ILE A 174 3.67 -5.96 -3.53
CA ILE A 174 4.82 -5.49 -2.76
C ILE A 174 5.43 -6.70 -2.08
N ARG A 175 6.74 -6.83 -2.18
CA ARG A 175 7.51 -7.85 -1.49
C ARG A 175 8.56 -7.23 -0.60
N ARG A 176 8.94 -7.94 0.46
CA ARG A 176 10.12 -7.58 1.22
C ARG A 176 11.37 -7.97 0.45
N ARG A 177 12.36 -7.07 0.38
CA ARG A 177 13.59 -7.30 -0.39
C ARG A 177 14.48 -8.39 0.24
N GLN A 178 14.49 -8.50 1.56
CA GLN A 178 15.36 -9.41 2.29
C GLN A 178 15.08 -10.89 1.98
N ASP A 179 13.80 -11.27 1.91
CA ASP A 179 13.38 -12.68 1.79
C ASP A 179 12.48 -12.94 0.56
N GLY A 180 12.14 -11.90 -0.20
CA GLY A 180 11.28 -11.98 -1.37
C GLY A 180 9.81 -12.26 -1.07
N ARG A 181 9.40 -12.29 0.21
CA ARG A 181 8.03 -12.63 0.61
C ARG A 181 7.06 -11.55 0.14
N ILE A 182 6.00 -11.95 -0.55
CA ILE A 182 4.90 -11.05 -0.91
C ILE A 182 4.21 -10.60 0.38
N TRP A 183 4.27 -9.30 0.61
CA TRP A 183 3.71 -8.62 1.77
C TRP A 183 2.35 -8.00 1.43
N LEU A 184 2.18 -7.53 0.18
CA LEU A 184 0.89 -7.04 -0.31
C LEU A 184 0.62 -7.51 -1.73
N ASP A 185 -0.63 -7.81 -2.00
CA ASP A 185 -1.14 -8.18 -3.32
C ASP A 185 -2.55 -7.64 -3.49
N ARG A 186 -2.70 -6.65 -4.37
CA ARG A 186 -3.96 -5.93 -4.58
C ARG A 186 -4.17 -5.62 -6.04
N THR A 187 -5.43 -5.55 -6.43
CA THR A 187 -5.83 -5.13 -7.77
C THR A 187 -6.54 -3.79 -7.69
N MET A 188 -6.24 -2.89 -8.62
CA MET A 188 -6.82 -1.57 -8.76
C MET A 188 -7.39 -1.42 -10.17
N GLU A 189 -8.60 -0.89 -10.28
CA GLU A 189 -9.19 -0.53 -11.56
C GLU A 189 -9.03 0.98 -11.81
N PHE A 190 -8.46 1.34 -12.94
CA PHE A 190 -8.43 2.72 -13.46
C PHE A 190 -9.52 2.84 -14.51
N TYR A 191 -10.37 3.85 -14.39
CA TYR A 191 -11.45 4.13 -15.32
C TYR A 191 -11.41 5.62 -15.68
N CYS A 192 -11.19 5.92 -16.95
CA CYS A 192 -11.16 7.30 -17.44
C CYS A 192 -12.15 7.49 -18.59
N THR A 193 -12.92 8.57 -18.55
CA THR A 193 -13.87 8.95 -19.61
C THR A 193 -13.67 10.40 -20.02
N VAL A 194 -13.79 10.67 -21.32
CA VAL A 194 -13.72 12.04 -21.83
C VAL A 194 -14.74 12.25 -22.94
N ALA A 195 -15.29 13.45 -22.99
CA ALA A 195 -16.15 13.89 -24.08
C ALA A 195 -15.71 15.29 -24.55
N SER A 196 -15.70 15.51 -25.87
CA SER A 196 -15.48 16.83 -26.42
C SER A 196 -16.67 17.31 -27.24
N ASP A 197 -17.24 18.43 -26.80
CA ASP A 197 -18.62 18.86 -27.05
C ASP A 197 -18.84 19.39 -28.46
N GLY A 198 -17.78 19.88 -29.14
CA GLY A 198 -17.85 20.26 -30.55
C GLY A 198 -18.53 21.60 -30.82
#